data_AF-A0A962JQZ9-F1
#
_entry.id   AF-A0A962JQZ9-F1
#
_cell.length_a   1.000
_cell.length_b   1.000
_cell.length_c   1.000
_cell.angle_alpha   90.00
_cell.angle_beta   90.00
_cell.angle_gamma   90.00
#
_symmetry.space_group_name_H-M   'P 1'
#
loop_
_entity.id
_entity.type
_entity.pdbx_description
1 polymer ?
#
loop_
_entity_poly.entity_id
_entity_poly.type
_entity_poly.pdbx_seq_one_letter_code
_entity_poly.pdbx_strand_id
1 'polypeptide(L)'
;MFRKFHSWSGLLAALLVVVLAITGAVLSVNPFLERTQAKVWGSSSINVAELTGMIANRYPGAEQIRRSPSGSIIVYFTDGDQAGADLIDPMTGTTIGAYSTSAMMVWVKNLHRSYLLDT
;
A
#
# COMPACT_ATOMS: atom_id res chain seq x y z
N MET A 1 15.66 30.39 34.30
CA MET A 1 15.96 30.04 32.89
C MET A 1 15.33 28.72 32.45
N PHE A 2 15.22 27.73 33.34
CA PHE A 2 14.54 26.45 33.08
C PHE A 2 13.11 26.53 32.52
N ARG A 3 12.30 27.52 32.95
CA ARG A 3 10.95 27.73 32.40
C ARG A 3 10.95 28.03 30.89
N LYS A 4 11.92 28.83 30.42
CA LYS A 4 12.04 29.15 28.98
C LYS A 4 12.51 27.92 28.20
N PHE A 5 13.49 27.19 28.73
CA PHE A 5 13.96 25.93 28.12
C PHE A 5 12.84 24.90 27.99
N HIS A 6 12.09 24.68 29.08
CA HIS A 6 10.93 23.77 29.09
C HIS A 6 9.84 24.21 28.10
N SER A 7 9.54 25.50 28.03
CA SER A 7 8.53 26.02 27.10
C SER A 7 8.93 25.81 25.64
N TRP A 8 10.21 26.03 25.30
CA TRP A 8 10.71 25.81 23.94
C TRP A 8 10.75 24.33 23.57
N SER A 9 11.24 23.47 24.48
CA SER A 9 11.22 22.02 24.24
C SER A 9 9.80 21.48 24.11
N GLY A 10 8.88 21.96 24.94
CA GLY A 10 7.47 21.59 24.89
C GLY A 10 6.80 22.02 23.59
N LEU A 11 7.09 23.22 23.10
CA LEU A 11 6.53 23.72 21.85
C LEU A 11 7.03 22.92 20.64
N LEU A 12 8.32 22.58 20.60
CA LEU A 12 8.88 21.71 19.55
C LEU A 12 8.29 20.31 19.59
N ALA A 13 8.18 19.71 20.78
CA ALA A 13 7.56 18.39 20.95
C ALA A 13 6.08 18.41 20.53
N ALA A 14 5.32 19.44 20.92
CA ALA A 14 3.93 19.60 20.54
C ALA A 14 3.76 19.73 19.02
N LEU A 15 4.61 20.53 18.36
CA LEU A 15 4.61 20.65 16.90
C LEU A 15 4.87 19.30 16.23
N LEU A 16 5.86 18.53 16.70
CA LEU A 16 6.15 17.20 16.18
C LEU A 16 4.93 16.28 16.33
N VAL A 17 4.28 16.26 17.50
CA VAL A 17 3.06 15.46 17.73
C VAL A 17 1.94 15.85 16.78
N VAL A 18 1.73 17.14 16.52
CA VAL A 18 0.73 17.62 15.56
C VAL A 18 1.03 17.10 14.14
N VAL A 19 2.29 17.18 13.69
CA VAL A 19 2.70 16.64 12.39
C VAL A 19 2.45 15.14 12.32
N LEU A 20 2.80 14.38 13.37
CA LEU A 20 2.56 12.94 13.43
C LEU A 20 1.06 12.60 13.45
N ALA A 21 0.24 13.38 14.15
CA ALA A 21 -1.21 13.18 14.18
C ALA A 21 -1.84 13.41 12.81
N ILE A 22 -1.45 14.48 12.11
CA ILE A 22 -1.94 14.78 10.76
C ILE A 22 -1.53 13.69 9.77
N THR A 23 -0.25 13.31 9.77
CA THR A 23 0.24 12.25 8.87
C THR A 23 -0.41 10.89 9.19
N GLY A 24 -0.64 10.57 10.46
CA GLY A 24 -1.38 9.38 10.87
C GLY A 24 -2.84 9.39 10.40
N ALA A 25 -3.52 10.53 10.50
CA ALA A 25 -4.88 10.70 9.97
C ALA A 25 -4.92 10.50 8.45
N VAL A 26 -3.96 11.06 7.71
CA VAL A 26 -3.81 10.86 6.26
C VAL A 26 -3.57 9.38 5.94
N LEU A 27 -2.66 8.70 6.66
CA LEU A 27 -2.35 7.27 6.44
C LEU A 27 -3.53 6.34 6.76
N SER A 28 -4.51 6.78 7.56
CA SER A 28 -5.71 6.00 7.85
C SER A 28 -6.69 5.88 6.68
N VAL A 29 -6.58 6.77 5.67
CA VAL A 29 -7.48 6.79 4.51
C VAL A 29 -7.38 5.51 3.68
N ASN A 30 -6.18 5.03 3.40
CA ASN A 30 -5.97 3.80 2.63
C ASN A 30 -6.63 2.57 3.27
N PRO A 31 -6.31 2.18 4.52
CA PRO A 31 -6.94 1.02 5.15
C PRO A 31 -8.45 1.21 5.37
N PHE A 32 -8.94 2.45 5.52
CA PHE A 32 -10.37 2.73 5.54
C PHE A 32 -11.02 2.39 4.19
N LEU A 33 -10.46 2.91 3.08
CA LEU A 33 -10.95 2.61 1.73
C LEU A 33 -10.86 1.12 1.41
N GLU A 34 -9.74 0.47 1.73
CA GLU A 34 -9.55 -0.97 1.54
C GLU A 34 -10.61 -1.78 2.28
N ARG A 35 -10.95 -1.40 3.53
CA ARG A 35 -12.03 -2.04 4.29
C ARG A 35 -13.39 -1.85 3.63
N THR A 36 -13.70 -0.64 3.15
CA THR A 36 -15.01 -0.35 2.53
C THR A 36 -15.17 -1.05 1.18
N GLN A 37 -14.07 -1.27 0.47
CA GLN A 37 -14.05 -1.95 -0.83
C GLN A 37 -13.83 -3.46 -0.70
N ALA A 38 -13.55 -3.95 0.51
CA ALA A 38 -13.29 -5.36 0.75
C ALA A 38 -14.51 -6.19 0.36
N LYS A 39 -14.41 -6.92 -0.75
CA LYS A 39 -15.45 -7.84 -1.18
C LYS A 39 -15.29 -9.16 -0.43
N VAL A 40 -16.31 -9.56 0.34
CA VAL A 40 -16.38 -10.89 0.96
C VAL A 40 -16.78 -11.88 -0.13
N TRP A 41 -15.87 -12.80 -0.47
CA TRP A 41 -16.06 -13.75 -1.57
C TRP A 41 -16.97 -14.90 -1.14
N GLY A 42 -18.01 -15.16 -1.92
CA GLY A 42 -18.81 -16.38 -1.85
C GLY A 42 -18.23 -17.51 -2.71
N SER A 43 -18.83 -18.70 -2.65
CA SER A 43 -18.33 -19.94 -3.26
C SER A 43 -18.28 -19.99 -4.80
N SER A 44 -18.62 -18.91 -5.51
CA SER A 44 -18.51 -18.81 -6.98
C SER A 44 -17.22 -18.14 -7.45
N SER A 45 -16.20 -18.08 -6.58
CA SER A 45 -14.91 -17.49 -6.90
C SER A 45 -14.07 -18.47 -7.73
N ILE A 46 -13.35 -17.93 -8.72
CA ILE A 46 -12.29 -18.66 -9.42
C ILE A 46 -11.33 -19.26 -8.39
N ASN A 47 -10.96 -20.52 -8.56
CA ASN A 47 -10.07 -21.15 -7.59
C ASN A 47 -8.63 -20.65 -7.78
N VAL A 48 -7.80 -20.79 -6.75
CA VAL A 48 -6.42 -20.27 -6.75
C VAL A 48 -5.59 -20.88 -7.88
N ALA A 49 -5.80 -22.16 -8.21
CA ALA A 49 -5.05 -22.84 -9.26
C ALA A 49 -5.37 -22.29 -10.65
N GLU A 50 -6.65 -22.05 -10.93
CA GLU A 50 -7.13 -21.49 -12.19
C GLU A 50 -6.66 -20.04 -12.37
N LEU A 51 -6.77 -19.21 -11.32
CA LEU A 51 -6.24 -17.85 -11.32
C LEU A 51 -4.73 -17.82 -11.55
N THR A 52 -3.98 -18.65 -10.82
CA THR A 52 -2.52 -18.70 -10.94
C THR A 52 -2.11 -19.23 -12.32
N GLY A 53 -2.82 -20.19 -12.89
CA GLY A 53 -2.59 -20.69 -14.24
C GLY A 53 -2.79 -19.61 -15.31
N MET A 54 -3.86 -18.81 -15.20
CA MET A 54 -4.07 -17.67 -16.09
C MET A 54 -2.98 -16.60 -15.93
N ILE A 55 -2.58 -16.29 -14.69
CA ILE A 55 -1.49 -15.34 -14.43
C ILE A 55 -0.18 -15.84 -15.02
N ALA A 56 0.19 -17.10 -14.80
CA ALA A 56 1.42 -17.69 -15.34
C ALA A 56 1.46 -17.66 -16.87
N ASN A 57 0.32 -17.85 -17.54
CA ASN A 57 0.23 -17.75 -19.00
C ASN A 57 0.39 -16.31 -19.52
N ARG A 58 -0.08 -15.30 -18.77
CA ARG A 58 0.00 -13.89 -19.17
C ARG A 58 1.27 -13.17 -18.72
N TYR A 59 1.83 -13.59 -17.59
CA TYR A 59 3.04 -13.03 -16.97
C TYR A 59 4.07 -14.14 -16.77
N PRO A 60 4.80 -14.57 -17.83
CA PRO A 60 5.80 -15.63 -17.72
C PRO A 60 6.93 -15.31 -16.71
N GLY A 61 7.20 -14.02 -16.49
CA GLY A 61 8.15 -13.53 -15.49
C GLY A 61 7.50 -13.13 -14.15
N ALA A 62 6.33 -13.67 -13.80
CA ALA A 62 5.70 -13.40 -12.51
C ALA A 62 6.54 -13.95 -11.35
N GLU A 63 6.87 -13.09 -10.39
CA GLU A 63 7.71 -13.42 -9.24
C GLU A 63 6.89 -13.51 -7.95
N GLN A 64 5.84 -12.69 -7.83
CA GLN A 64 5.00 -12.65 -6.64
C GLN A 64 3.55 -12.34 -7.01
N ILE A 65 2.63 -13.13 -6.48
CA ILE A 65 1.19 -12.86 -6.51
C ILE A 65 0.76 -12.52 -5.09
N ARG A 66 0.22 -11.32 -4.88
CA ARG A 66 -0.21 -10.83 -3.56
C ARG A 66 -1.69 -10.48 -3.59
N ARG A 67 -2.42 -10.88 -2.55
CA ARG A 67 -3.78 -10.42 -2.31
C ARG A 67 -3.78 -9.22 -1.36
N SER A 68 -4.40 -8.11 -1.75
CA SER A 68 -4.58 -6.95 -0.88
C SER A 68 -5.67 -7.19 0.19
N PRO A 69 -5.73 -6.37 1.25
CA PRO A 69 -6.81 -6.43 2.23
C PRO A 69 -8.22 -6.20 1.64
N SER A 70 -8.32 -5.40 0.57
CA SER A 70 -9.57 -5.22 -0.20
C SER A 70 -9.96 -6.46 -1.02
N GLY A 71 -9.05 -7.43 -1.16
CA GLY A 71 -9.25 -8.64 -1.95
C GLY A 71 -8.82 -8.54 -3.40
N SER A 72 -8.29 -7.38 -3.84
CA SER A 72 -7.63 -7.23 -5.15
C SER A 72 -6.38 -8.10 -5.24
N ILE A 73 -6.02 -8.54 -6.44
CA ILE A 73 -4.80 -9.31 -6.68
C ILE A 73 -3.78 -8.40 -7.34
N ILE A 74 -2.54 -8.45 -6.87
CA ILE A 74 -1.39 -7.71 -7.42
C ILE A 74 -0.39 -8.76 -7.89
N VAL A 75 0.04 -8.66 -9.15
CA VAL A 75 1.08 -9.51 -9.72
C VAL A 75 2.31 -8.65 -9.92
N TYR A 76 3.41 -9.02 -9.26
CA TYR A 76 4.74 -8.48 -9.52
C TYR A 76 5.45 -9.38 -10.51
N PHE A 77 6.02 -8.78 -11.55
CA PHE A 77 6.65 -9.50 -12.64
C PHE A 77 7.87 -8.74 -13.15
N THR A 78 8.73 -9.46 -13.84
CA THR A 78 9.88 -8.90 -14.55
C THR A 78 9.72 -9.18 -16.04
N ASP A 79 9.81 -8.15 -16.86
CA ASP A 79 9.86 -8.24 -18.33
C ASP A 79 11.20 -7.71 -18.83
N GLY A 80 12.10 -8.63 -19.18
CA GLY A 80 13.51 -8.32 -19.45
C GLY A 80 14.18 -7.74 -18.20
N ASP A 81 14.64 -6.48 -18.29
CA ASP A 81 15.28 -5.75 -17.19
C ASP A 81 14.30 -4.83 -16.42
N GLN A 82 13.00 -4.85 -16.77
CA GLN A 82 12.00 -3.96 -16.16
C GLN A 82 11.11 -4.72 -15.19
N ALA A 83 11.14 -4.32 -13.91
CA ALA A 83 10.20 -4.78 -12.91
C ALA A 83 8.88 -3.99 -13.00
N GLY A 84 7.77 -4.71 -12.98
CA GLY A 84 6.41 -4.16 -13.05
C GLY A 84 5.50 -4.76 -12.00
N ALA A 85 4.37 -4.11 -11.77
CA ALA A 85 3.30 -4.66 -10.96
C ALA A 85 1.96 -4.27 -11.57
N ASP A 86 1.05 -5.23 -11.69
CA ASP A 86 -0.29 -5.04 -12.26
C ASP A 86 -1.37 -5.50 -11.29
N LEU A 87 -2.50 -4.79 -11.31
CA LEU A 87 -3.71 -5.11 -10.55
C LEU A 87 -4.59 -6.04 -11.40
N ILE A 88 -5.00 -7.16 -10.81
CA ILE A 88 -5.82 -8.19 -11.45
C ILE A 88 -7.18 -8.26 -10.76
N ASP A 89 -8.23 -8.32 -11.58
CA ASP A 89 -9.59 -8.63 -11.14
C ASP A 89 -9.64 -10.08 -10.64
N PRO A 90 -9.93 -10.30 -9.35
CA PRO A 90 -9.95 -11.63 -8.78
C PRO A 90 -11.07 -12.52 -9.30
N MET A 91 -12.09 -11.99 -10.00
CA MET A 91 -13.19 -12.79 -10.57
C MET A 91 -12.93 -13.25 -11.98
N THR A 92 -12.37 -12.38 -12.79
CA THR A 92 -12.19 -12.62 -14.22
C THR A 92 -10.75 -13.00 -14.55
N GLY A 93 -9.81 -12.76 -13.64
CA GLY A 93 -8.37 -12.88 -13.91
C GLY A 93 -7.85 -11.83 -14.88
N THR A 94 -8.64 -10.80 -15.19
CA THR A 94 -8.26 -9.76 -16.15
C THR A 94 -7.44 -8.67 -15.49
N THR A 95 -6.56 -8.04 -16.25
CA THR A 95 -5.75 -6.92 -15.77
C THR A 95 -6.58 -5.65 -15.77
N ILE A 96 -6.71 -5.04 -14.59
CA ILE A 96 -7.41 -3.79 -14.36
C ILE A 96 -6.51 -2.61 -14.74
N GLY A 97 -5.20 -2.73 -14.50
CA GLY A 97 -4.19 -1.73 -14.86
C GLY A 97 -2.92 -1.85 -14.01
N ALA A 98 -1.95 -0.96 -14.25
CA ALA A 98 -0.69 -0.94 -13.52
C ALA A 98 -0.90 -0.61 -12.02
N TYR A 99 -0.34 -1.43 -11.15
CA TYR A 99 -0.26 -1.18 -9.74
C TYR A 99 0.91 -0.23 -9.45
N SER A 100 0.61 0.96 -8.94
CA SER A 100 1.64 1.91 -8.49
C SER A 100 1.34 2.40 -7.09
N THR A 101 2.41 2.60 -6.31
CA THR A 101 2.29 3.25 -5.01
C THR A 101 2.41 4.75 -5.20
N SER A 102 1.49 5.53 -4.64
CA SER A 102 1.57 7.00 -4.69
C SER A 102 2.84 7.50 -3.99
N ALA A 103 3.70 8.23 -4.73
CA ALA A 103 4.93 8.81 -4.21
C ALA A 103 4.69 9.72 -2.99
N MET A 104 3.60 10.51 -3.03
CA MET A 104 3.18 11.34 -1.91
C MET A 104 2.84 10.49 -0.68
N MET A 105 2.17 9.35 -0.87
CA MET A 105 1.79 8.48 0.24
C MET A 105 3.00 7.74 0.83
N VAL A 106 3.96 7.36 -0.01
CA VAL A 106 5.26 6.84 0.43
C VAL A 106 5.99 7.90 1.27
N TRP A 107 6.04 9.14 0.79
CA TRP A 107 6.69 10.23 1.51
C TRP A 107 6.03 10.50 2.88
N VAL A 108 4.69 10.57 2.94
CA VAL A 108 3.95 10.74 4.21
C VAL A 108 4.22 9.57 5.16
N LYS A 109 4.23 8.34 4.64
CA LYS A 109 4.56 7.15 5.42
C LYS A 109 5.96 7.22 6.02
N ASN A 110 6.95 7.63 5.22
CA ASN A 110 8.33 7.75 5.69
C ASN A 110 8.48 8.89 6.69
N LEU A 111 7.79 10.03 6.50
CA LEU A 111 7.75 11.10 7.49
C LEU A 111 7.15 10.65 8.82
N HIS A 112 6.03 9.93 8.78
CA HIS A 112 5.34 9.45 9.98
C HIS A 112 6.14 8.37 10.74
N ARG A 113 6.73 7.43 10.01
CA ARG A 113 7.35 6.23 10.60
C ARG A 113 8.82 6.43 10.97
N SER A 114 9.59 7.07 10.09
CA SER A 114 11.04 7.19 10.23
C SER A 114 11.53 8.63 10.28
N TYR A 115 10.62 9.62 10.32
CA TYR A 115 10.97 11.04 10.27
C TYR A 115 11.81 11.40 9.03
N LEU A 116 11.63 10.66 7.93
CA LEU A 116 12.43 10.74 6.71
C LEU A 116 13.93 10.39 6.89
N LEU A 117 14.28 9.68 7.96
CA LEU A 117 15.68 9.29 8.26
C LEU A 117 16.06 7.90 7.72
N ASP A 118 15.06 7.13 7.27
CA ASP A 118 15.24 5.83 6.61
C ASP A 118 15.20 6.09 5.10
N THR A 119 16.39 6.20 4.49
CA THR A 119 16.59 6.32 3.04
C THR A 119 17.18 5.04 2.49
#